data_AF-A0A3C0CYD0-F1
#
_entry.id   AF-A0A3C0CYD0-F1
#
_cell.length_a   1.000
_cell.length_b   1.000
_cell.length_c   1.000
_cell.angle_alpha   90.00
_cell.angle_beta   90.00
_cell.angle_gamma   90.00
#
_symmetry.space_group_name_H-M   'P 1'
#
loop_
_entity.id
_entity.type
_entity.pdbx_description
1 polymer ?
#
loop_
_entity_poly.entity_id
_entity_poly.type
_entity_poly.pdbx_seq_one_letter_code
_entity_poly.pdbx_strand_id
1 'polypeptide(L)' 'PDSPIIGQRIPNIGLPKDALVISIIREGHAILPNIDVEFRQGDSVITLVNADKEAELRNVFEALPR' A
#
# COMPACT_ATOMS: atom_id res chain seq x y z
N PRO A 1 -14.78 -0.55 5.99
CA PRO A 1 -14.18 -1.88 5.74
C PRO A 1 -12.67 -1.80 5.91
N ASP A 2 -12.04 -2.88 6.38
CA ASP A 2 -10.58 -2.94 6.41
C ASP A 2 -10.03 -3.04 4.98
N SER A 3 -8.80 -2.57 4.80
CA SER A 3 -8.08 -2.67 3.54
C SER A 3 -7.88 -4.15 3.13
N PRO A 4 -8.04 -4.54 1.86
CA PRO A 4 -7.91 -5.93 1.43
C PRO A 4 -6.46 -6.46 1.50
N ILE A 5 -5.48 -5.57 1.69
CA ILE A 5 -4.06 -5.94 1.75
C ILE A 5 -3.52 -6.16 3.16
N ILE A 6 -4.35 -6.02 4.19
CA ILE A 6 -3.92 -6.34 5.56
C ILE A 6 -3.45 -7.80 5.63
N GLY A 7 -2.29 -8.04 6.25
CA GLY A 7 -1.64 -9.34 6.33
C GLY A 7 -0.83 -9.73 5.09
N GLN A 8 -0.84 -8.92 4.03
CA GLN A 8 -0.03 -9.15 2.85
C GLN A 8 1.33 -8.44 2.97
N ARG A 9 2.33 -8.97 2.26
CA ARG A 9 3.64 -8.33 2.11
C ARG A 9 3.68 -7.49 0.84
N ILE A 10 4.58 -6.51 0.79
CA ILE A 10 4.78 -5.62 -0.37
C ILE A 10 4.85 -6.35 -1.73
N PRO A 11 5.63 -7.44 -1.93
CA PRO A 11 5.69 -8.11 -3.24
C PRO A 11 4.40 -8.86 -3.63
N ASN A 12 3.47 -9.06 -2.70
CA ASN A 12 2.25 -9.83 -2.94
C ASN A 12 1.06 -8.94 -3.32
N ILE A 13 1.20 -7.62 -3.24
CA ILE A 13 0.15 -6.69 -3.63
C ILE A 13 0.29 -6.31 -5.11
N GLY A 14 -0.83 -6.23 -5.82
CA GLY A 14 -0.89 -5.88 -7.24
C GLY A 14 -0.72 -4.38 -7.48
N LEU A 15 0.44 -3.82 -7.17
CA LEU A 15 0.72 -2.40 -7.42
C LEU A 15 0.69 -2.09 -8.92
N PRO A 16 0.21 -0.88 -9.31
CA PRO A 16 0.29 -0.43 -10.68
C PRO A 16 1.72 -0.46 -11.19
N LYS A 17 1.87 -0.66 -12.50
CA LYS A 17 3.18 -0.56 -13.14
C LYS A 17 3.79 0.84 -12.87
N ASP A 18 5.07 0.88 -12.54
CA ASP A 18 5.82 2.11 -12.20
C ASP A 18 5.40 2.79 -10.88
N ALA A 19 4.58 2.13 -10.05
CA ALA A 19 4.34 2.57 -8.68
C ALA A 19 5.46 2.09 -7.74
N LEU A 20 5.79 2.90 -6.73
CA LEU A 20 6.79 2.59 -5.72
C LEU A 20 6.26 2.90 -4.32
N VAL A 21 6.34 1.94 -3.41
CA VAL A 21 6.16 2.22 -1.98
C VAL A 21 7.42 2.93 -1.48
N ILE A 22 7.26 4.13 -0.92
CA ILE A 22 8.36 4.93 -0.38
C ILE A 22 8.56 4.63 1.12
N SER A 23 7.47 4.62 1.89
CA SER A 23 7.52 4.29 3.32
C SER A 23 6.17 3.84 3.85
N ILE A 24 6.21 3.11 4.96
CA ILE A 24 5.03 2.80 5.76
C ILE A 24 5.15 3.55 7.09
N ILE A 25 4.16 4.35 7.44
CA ILE A 25 4.07 5.01 8.74
C ILE A 25 3.21 4.13 9.65
N ARG A 26 3.80 3.64 10.72
CA ARG A 26 3.14 2.81 11.73
C ARG A 26 3.42 3.37 13.11
N GLU A 27 2.36 3.65 13.87
CA GLU A 27 2.47 4.18 15.24
C GLU A 27 3.40 5.41 15.31
N GLY A 28 3.32 6.30 14.31
CA GLY A 28 4.13 7.52 14.23
C GLY A 28 5.57 7.34 13.72
N HIS A 29 5.99 6.12 13.38
CA HIS A 29 7.35 5.83 12.92
C HIS A 29 7.38 5.42 11.46
N ALA A 30 8.39 5.91 10.72
CA ALA A 30 8.63 5.51 9.35
C ALA A 30 9.37 4.16 9.29
N ILE A 31 8.81 3.23 8.52
CA ILE A 31 9.38 1.93 8.20
C ILE A 31 9.81 1.95 6.73
N LEU A 32 11.08 1.60 6.48
CA LEU A 32 11.61 1.45 5.13
C LEU A 32 10.97 0.22 4.47
N PRO A 33 10.44 0.34 3.24
CA PRO A 33 9.80 -0.76 2.55
C PRO A 33 10.84 -1.84 2.21
N ASN A 34 10.51 -3.08 2.52
CA ASN A 34 11.28 -4.26 2.12
C ASN A 34 10.34 -5.45 1.89
N ILE A 35 10.89 -6.55 1.35
CA ILE A 35 10.12 -7.73 0.94
C ILE A 35 9.41 -8.46 2.09
N ASP A 36 9.87 -8.27 3.32
CA ASP A 36 9.34 -8.95 4.51
C ASP A 36 8.35 -8.08 5.30
N VAL A 37 8.20 -6.80 4.94
CA VAL A 37 7.23 -5.93 5.62
C VAL A 37 5.81 -6.32 5.22
N GLU A 38 5.04 -6.68 6.24
CA GLU A 38 3.62 -6.97 6.17
C GLU A 38 2.79 -5.72 6.51
N PHE A 39 1.74 -5.46 5.72
CA PHE A 39 0.78 -4.40 5.97
C PHE A 39 -0.13 -4.75 7.15
N ARG A 40 -0.31 -3.80 8.06
CA ARG A 40 -1.10 -3.94 9.27
C ARG A 40 -2.17 -2.86 9.36
N GLN A 41 -3.23 -3.16 10.10
CA GLN A 41 -4.28 -2.19 10.37
C GLN A 41 -3.67 -0.95 11.03
N GLY A 42 -4.09 0.23 10.57
CA GLY A 42 -3.56 1.52 11.05
C GLY A 42 -2.30 2.01 10.34
N ASP A 43 -1.73 1.23 9.42
CA ASP A 43 -0.63 1.72 8.57
C ASP A 43 -1.11 2.86 7.65
N SER A 44 -0.25 3.86 7.47
CA SER A 44 -0.34 4.82 6.38
C SER A 44 0.79 4.58 5.39
N VAL A 45 0.47 4.40 4.11
CA VAL A 45 1.47 4.02 3.10
C VAL A 45 1.72 5.22 2.18
N ILE A 46 2.98 5.65 2.10
CA ILE A 46 3.40 6.70 1.16
C ILE A 46 3.91 6.01 -0.11
N THR A 47 3.35 6.40 -1.25
CA THR A 47 3.67 5.83 -2.56
C THR A 47 3.93 6.91 -3.59
N LEU A 48 4.79 6.60 -4.56
CA LEU A 48 4.95 7.37 -5.80
C LEU A 48 4.23 6.62 -6.92
N VAL A 49 3.46 7.34 -7.71
CA VAL A 49 2.76 6.79 -8.88
C VAL A 49 2.59 7.90 -9.92
N ASN A 50 2.47 7.52 -11.19
CA ASN A 50 2.02 8.46 -12.22
C ASN A 50 0.55 8.83 -11.99
N ALA A 51 0.21 10.10 -12.22
CA ALA A 51 -1.10 10.64 -11.91
C ALA A 51 -2.26 9.91 -12.61
N ASP A 52 -2.03 9.37 -13.81
CA ASP A 52 -3.00 8.59 -14.59
C ASP A 52 -3.33 7.22 -13.98
N LYS A 53 -2.47 6.70 -13.09
CA LYS A 53 -2.65 5.40 -12.40
C LYS A 53 -3.06 5.53 -10.94
N GLU A 54 -3.38 6.73 -10.49
CA GLU A 54 -3.78 7.00 -9.10
C GLU A 54 -5.01 6.18 -8.68
N ALA A 55 -6.02 6.09 -9.54
CA ALA A 55 -7.21 5.28 -9.27
C ALA A 55 -6.91 3.77 -9.15
N GLU A 56 -6.00 3.25 -9.98
CA GLU A 56 -5.56 1.85 -9.92
C GLU A 56 -4.84 1.56 -8.61
N LEU A 57 -3.94 2.47 -8.20
CA LEU A 57 -3.25 2.39 -6.91
C LEU A 57 -4.26 2.37 -5.76
N ARG A 58 -5.25 3.28 -5.79
CA ARG A 58 -6.27 3.38 -4.76
C ARG A 58 -7.05 2.07 -4.59
N ASN A 59 -7.38 1.39 -5.69
CA ASN A 59 -8.10 0.11 -5.67
C ASN A 59 -7.31 -1.02 -5.00
N VAL A 60 -5.98 -0.92 -4.91
CA VAL A 60 -5.15 -1.87 -4.16
C VAL A 60 -5.39 -1.73 -2.66
N PHE A 61 -5.53 -0.50 -2.17
CA PHE A 61 -5.64 -0.20 -0.73
C PHE A 61 -7.08 -0.10 -0.24
N GLU A 62 -8.02 0.31 -1.09
CA GLU A 62 -9.42 0.46 -0.74
C GLU A 62 -10.22 -0.79 -1.12
N ALA A 63 -10.97 -1.33 -0.16
CA ALA A 63 -12.01 -2.30 -0.47
C ALA A 63 -13.14 -1.56 -1.20
N LEU A 64 -13.15 -1.63 -2.53
CA LEU A 64 -14.25 -1.07 -3.32
C LEU A 64 -15.58 -1.70 -2.84
N PRO A 65 -16.61 -0.88 -2.52
CA PRO A 65 -17.94 -1.42 -2.34
C PRO A 65 -18.37 -2.06 -3.66
N ARG A 66 -18.79 -3.33 -3.60
CA ARG A 66 -19.39 -4.04 -4.74
C ARG A 66 -20.67 -3.36 -5.21
#